data_AF-A0A086CHB6-F1
#
_entry.id   AF-A0A086CHB6-F1
#
_cell.length_a   1.000
_cell.length_b   1.000
_cell.length_c   1.000
_cell.angle_alpha   90.00
_cell.angle_beta   90.00
_cell.angle_gamma   90.00
#
_symmetry.space_group_name_H-M   'P 1'
#
loop_
_entity.id
_entity.type
_entity.pdbx_description
1 polymer ?
#
loop_
_entity_poly.entity_id
_entity_poly.type
_entity_poly.pdbx_seq_one_letter_code
_entity_poly.pdbx_strand_id
1 'polypeptide(L)'
;LEFISIFENKESGLKVFFPDTGSAALARRDWGKTIFEISDLGNRGITIENKLLETDQILLLVAPSFTEIGAIEELCSLADNRPIIFLIPQFEDMSIVGIGYVAREIQKRFLNTLESVYYFHPLDEFLIVHSYCSPWYTYSRKEESYQLINKKNHKPSQEDLESLIVNEVTASNHNVSQLSRTGFLTEIQRFMNFLSK
;
A
#
# COMPACT_ATOMS: atom_id res chain seq x y z
N LEU A 1 18.73 -7.43 6.81
CA LEU A 1 18.30 -6.93 8.14
C LEU A 1 18.46 -5.41 8.28
N GLU A 2 18.74 -4.67 7.20
CA GLU A 2 19.04 -3.23 7.25
C GLU A 2 17.93 -2.39 7.89
N PHE A 3 16.65 -2.73 7.68
CA PHE A 3 15.52 -2.05 8.31
C PHE A 3 15.46 -2.20 9.84
N ILE A 4 16.10 -3.22 10.42
CA ILE A 4 16.11 -3.44 11.87
C ILE A 4 16.92 -2.35 12.58
N SER A 5 17.93 -1.79 11.91
CA SER A 5 18.75 -0.71 12.46
C SER A 5 17.95 0.53 12.86
N ILE A 6 16.77 0.74 12.28
CA ILE A 6 15.85 1.84 12.60
C ILE A 6 15.34 1.75 14.05
N PHE A 7 15.37 0.58 14.66
CA PHE A 7 14.88 0.36 16.03
C PHE A 7 15.93 0.63 17.12
N GLU A 8 17.13 1.10 16.78
CA GLU A 8 18.21 1.62 17.64
C GLU A 8 18.08 1.29 19.16
N ASN A 9 18.59 0.12 19.59
CA ASN A 9 18.57 -0.40 20.97
C ASN A 9 17.23 -0.93 21.50
N LYS A 10 16.17 -0.98 20.67
CA LYS A 10 14.89 -1.61 21.00
C LYS A 10 14.67 -2.94 20.29
N GLU A 11 15.69 -3.47 19.63
CA GLU A 11 15.57 -4.66 18.80
C GLU A 11 15.19 -5.89 19.61
N SER A 12 15.61 -5.99 20.87
CA SER A 12 15.25 -7.11 21.74
C SER A 12 13.76 -7.14 22.13
N GLY A 13 13.07 -6.00 22.05
CA GLY A 13 11.62 -5.88 22.25
C GLY A 13 10.83 -5.93 20.94
N LEU A 14 11.50 -6.12 19.80
CA LEU A 14 10.84 -6.21 18.51
C LEU A 14 10.31 -7.63 18.29
N LYS A 15 9.08 -7.70 17.78
CA LYS A 15 8.49 -8.93 17.27
C LYS A 15 8.06 -8.78 15.83
N VAL A 16 8.58 -9.65 14.98
CA VAL A 16 8.33 -9.62 13.55
C VAL A 16 7.35 -10.72 13.18
N PHE A 17 6.20 -10.33 12.64
CA PHE A 17 5.16 -11.21 12.15
C PHE A 17 5.20 -11.28 10.63
N PHE A 18 5.14 -12.50 10.11
CA PHE A 18 4.92 -12.79 8.70
C PHE A 18 3.49 -13.26 8.44
N PRO A 19 2.98 -13.18 7.20
CA PRO A 19 1.60 -13.54 6.89
C PRO A 19 1.28 -15.01 7.22
N ASP A 20 2.24 -15.89 6.94
CA ASP A 20 2.09 -17.33 7.15
C ASP A 20 3.36 -17.98 7.71
N THR A 21 3.22 -19.21 8.21
CA THR A 21 4.34 -19.95 8.83
C THR A 21 5.45 -20.31 7.84
N GLY A 22 5.14 -20.49 6.55
CA GLY A 22 6.13 -20.73 5.51
C GLY A 22 7.04 -19.53 5.33
N SER A 23 6.46 -18.33 5.20
CA SER A 23 7.20 -17.07 5.15
C SER A 23 8.04 -16.83 6.41
N ALA A 24 7.47 -17.08 7.60
CA ALA A 24 8.23 -16.98 8.86
C ALA A 24 9.39 -17.98 8.94
N ALA A 25 9.17 -19.24 8.53
CA ALA A 25 10.21 -20.27 8.53
C ALA A 25 11.34 -19.93 7.53
N LEU A 26 10.97 -19.41 6.36
CA LEU A 26 11.92 -18.94 5.37
C LEU A 26 12.80 -17.80 5.92
N ALA A 27 12.17 -16.82 6.57
CA ALA A 27 12.89 -15.72 7.22
C ALA A 27 13.84 -16.21 8.32
N ARG A 28 13.41 -17.13 9.20
CA ARG A 28 14.29 -17.73 10.22
C ARG A 28 15.49 -18.45 9.62
N ARG A 29 15.28 -19.19 8.51
CA ARG A 29 16.35 -19.89 7.80
C ARG A 29 17.35 -18.91 7.20
N ASP A 30 16.86 -17.89 6.50
CA ASP A 30 17.70 -16.96 5.74
C ASP A 30 18.39 -15.91 6.63
N TRP A 31 17.78 -15.53 7.76
CA TRP A 31 18.34 -14.55 8.70
C TRP A 31 19.16 -15.19 9.83
N GLY A 32 18.99 -16.49 10.08
CA GLY A 32 19.69 -17.20 11.13
C GLY A 32 19.28 -16.71 12.53
N LYS A 33 20.26 -16.57 13.42
CA LYS A 33 20.01 -16.13 14.80
C LYS A 33 19.77 -14.61 14.83
N THR A 34 18.56 -14.21 15.17
CA THR A 34 18.16 -12.82 15.36
C THR A 34 18.09 -12.47 16.85
N ILE A 35 18.21 -11.17 17.15
CA ILE A 35 18.03 -10.61 18.50
C ILE A 35 16.56 -10.33 18.84
N PHE A 36 15.70 -10.36 17.83
CA PHE A 36 14.26 -10.18 17.90
C PHE A 36 13.54 -11.50 17.60
N GLU A 37 12.28 -11.61 18.00
CA GLU A 37 11.47 -12.79 17.75
C GLU A 37 10.80 -12.76 16.37
N ILE A 38 10.74 -13.92 15.72
CA ILE A 38 10.05 -14.11 14.44
C ILE A 38 8.85 -15.04 14.65
N SER A 39 7.66 -14.54 14.32
CA SER A 39 6.37 -15.23 14.41
C SER A 39 5.60 -15.14 13.09
N ASP A 40 4.41 -15.73 13.06
CA ASP A 40 3.49 -15.70 11.93
C ASP A 40 2.07 -15.35 12.37
N LEU A 41 1.23 -14.88 11.45
CA LEU A 41 -0.20 -14.63 11.66
C LEU A 41 -1.06 -15.89 11.40
N GLY A 42 -0.46 -16.99 10.96
CA GLY A 42 -1.16 -18.22 10.59
C GLY A 42 -1.75 -18.97 11.79
N ASN A 43 -2.87 -19.66 11.58
CA ASN A 43 -3.55 -20.40 12.64
C ASN A 43 -3.11 -21.89 12.67
N ARG A 44 -1.91 -22.18 13.20
CA ARG A 44 -1.46 -23.56 13.48
C ARG A 44 -1.87 -24.04 14.88
N GLY A 45 -3.07 -23.68 15.33
CA GLY A 45 -3.57 -24.04 16.66
C GLY A 45 -2.93 -23.25 17.81
N ILE A 46 -2.16 -22.21 17.51
CA ILE A 46 -1.65 -21.23 18.47
C ILE A 46 -2.37 -19.92 18.18
N THR A 47 -3.12 -19.43 19.16
CA THR A 47 -3.84 -18.15 19.09
C THR A 47 -2.88 -16.98 18.99
N ILE A 48 -3.35 -15.82 18.50
CA ILE A 48 -2.52 -14.62 18.43
C ILE A 48 -2.08 -14.17 19.83
N GLU A 49 -2.97 -14.28 20.81
CA GLU A 49 -2.66 -14.02 22.22
C GLU A 49 -1.47 -14.83 22.72
N ASN A 50 -1.44 -16.14 22.46
CA ASN A 50 -0.34 -17.02 22.88
C ASN A 50 0.96 -16.76 22.10
N LYS A 51 0.89 -16.03 20.99
CA LYS A 51 2.07 -15.59 20.25
C LYS A 51 2.64 -14.30 20.80
N LEU A 52 1.98 -13.58 21.70
CA LEU A 52 2.47 -12.35 22.31
C LEU A 52 3.13 -12.65 23.67
N LEU A 53 4.23 -11.96 23.94
CA LEU A 53 4.92 -11.95 25.22
C LEU A 53 4.79 -10.57 25.86
N GLU A 54 4.89 -10.50 27.19
CA GLU A 54 4.91 -9.21 27.91
C GLU A 54 6.15 -8.37 27.58
N THR A 55 7.23 -9.02 27.16
CA THR A 55 8.48 -8.36 26.74
C THR A 55 8.40 -7.74 25.34
N ASP A 56 7.35 -8.05 24.57
CA ASP A 56 7.17 -7.50 23.23
C ASP A 56 6.77 -6.02 23.34
N GLN A 57 7.59 -5.14 22.78
CA GLN A 57 7.42 -3.69 22.84
C GLN A 57 6.96 -3.10 21.51
N ILE A 58 7.36 -3.70 20.37
CA ILE A 58 7.05 -3.22 19.02
C ILE A 58 6.65 -4.42 18.17
N LEU A 59 5.50 -4.31 17.50
CA LEU A 59 4.99 -5.36 16.62
C LEU A 59 5.16 -4.92 15.16
N LEU A 60 5.96 -5.64 14.39
CA LEU A 60 6.22 -5.36 12.98
C LEU A 60 5.61 -6.46 12.12
N LEU A 61 4.66 -6.10 11.26
CA LEU A 61 4.05 -7.02 10.31
C LEU A 61 4.66 -6.79 8.94
N VAL A 62 5.28 -7.82 8.38
CA VAL A 62 5.98 -7.76 7.09
C VAL A 62 5.09 -8.31 6.00
N ALA A 63 4.79 -7.47 5.00
CA ALA A 63 3.97 -7.79 3.85
C ALA A 63 2.63 -8.49 4.14
N PRO A 64 1.85 -8.09 5.16
CA PRO A 64 0.53 -8.66 5.39
C PRO A 64 -0.43 -8.32 4.26
N SER A 65 -1.42 -9.16 4.03
CA SER A 65 -2.47 -8.97 3.03
C SER A 65 -3.86 -8.95 3.68
N PHE A 66 -4.90 -8.80 2.86
CA PHE A 66 -6.29 -8.93 3.34
C PHE A 66 -6.63 -10.32 3.85
N THR A 67 -5.91 -11.36 3.41
CA THR A 67 -6.17 -12.73 3.86
C THR A 67 -5.96 -12.89 5.37
N GLU A 68 -5.07 -12.09 5.95
CA GLU A 68 -4.77 -12.12 7.38
C GLU A 68 -5.56 -11.09 8.21
N ILE A 69 -6.52 -10.36 7.61
CA ILE A 69 -7.18 -9.21 8.27
C ILE A 69 -7.75 -9.54 9.66
N GLY A 70 -8.37 -10.71 9.82
CA GLY A 70 -8.93 -11.12 11.11
C GLY A 70 -7.86 -11.33 12.19
N ALA A 71 -6.73 -11.94 11.82
CA ALA A 71 -5.60 -12.14 12.73
C ALA A 71 -4.91 -10.81 13.08
N ILE A 72 -4.86 -9.88 12.12
CA ILE A 72 -4.31 -8.53 12.33
C ILE A 72 -5.23 -7.74 13.28
N GLU A 73 -6.54 -7.83 13.11
CA GLU A 73 -7.50 -7.15 13.99
C GLU A 73 -7.46 -7.69 15.42
N GLU A 74 -7.31 -9.02 15.58
CA GLU A 74 -7.06 -9.65 16.88
C GLU A 74 -5.73 -9.18 17.48
N LEU A 75 -4.65 -9.11 16.68
CA LEU A 75 -3.38 -8.58 17.14
C LEU A 75 -3.50 -7.11 17.59
N CYS A 76 -4.24 -6.29 16.84
CA CYS A 76 -4.49 -4.89 17.18
C CYS A 76 -5.27 -4.73 18.49
N SER A 77 -6.24 -5.61 18.78
CA SER A 77 -6.98 -5.54 20.04
C SER A 77 -6.15 -5.97 21.25
N LEU A 78 -5.13 -6.80 21.04
CA LEU A 78 -4.23 -7.34 22.08
C LEU A 78 -2.93 -6.54 22.25
N ALA A 79 -2.66 -5.57 21.39
CA ALA A 79 -1.39 -4.84 21.39
C ALA A 79 -1.25 -3.83 22.55
N ASP A 80 -2.32 -3.50 23.27
CA ASP A 80 -2.36 -2.49 24.32
C ASP A 80 -1.76 -1.14 23.84
N ASN A 81 -0.62 -0.74 24.41
CA ASN A 81 0.12 0.48 24.06
C ASN A 81 1.31 0.23 23.12
N ARG A 82 1.46 -1.00 22.59
CA ARG A 82 2.59 -1.37 21.72
C ARG A 82 2.31 -0.85 20.31
N PRO A 83 3.22 -0.08 19.69
CA PRO A 83 3.07 0.34 18.31
C PRO A 83 3.07 -0.88 17.37
N ILE A 84 2.13 -0.86 16.43
CA ILE A 84 2.03 -1.82 15.34
C ILE A 84 2.45 -1.14 14.04
N ILE A 85 3.44 -1.71 13.38
CA ILE A 85 4.02 -1.18 12.15
C ILE A 85 3.77 -2.16 11.03
N PHE A 86 3.21 -1.67 9.93
CA PHE A 86 3.00 -2.45 8.71
C PHE A 86 4.10 -2.09 7.72
N LEU A 87 4.97 -3.06 7.40
CA LEU A 87 5.99 -2.90 6.39
C LEU A 87 5.51 -3.48 5.08
N ILE A 88 5.33 -2.61 4.07
CA ILE A 88 4.91 -2.96 2.71
C ILE A 88 3.60 -3.79 2.74
N PRO A 89 2.52 -3.32 3.40
CA PRO A 89 1.27 -4.06 3.41
C PRO A 89 0.65 -4.15 2.01
N GLN A 90 0.09 -5.31 1.69
CA GLN A 90 -0.54 -5.62 0.40
C GLN A 90 -2.07 -5.47 0.51
N PHE A 91 -2.53 -4.28 0.91
CA PHE A 91 -3.95 -3.94 1.05
C PHE A 91 -4.56 -3.32 -0.21
N GLU A 92 -3.84 -3.28 -1.32
CA GLU A 92 -4.34 -2.66 -2.55
C GLU A 92 -5.15 -3.65 -3.41
N ASP A 93 -5.04 -4.96 -3.16
CA ASP A 93 -5.77 -6.00 -3.89
C ASP A 93 -7.19 -6.23 -3.35
N MET A 94 -7.99 -5.16 -3.31
CA MET A 94 -9.41 -5.24 -2.95
C MET A 94 -10.25 -6.01 -4.00
N SER A 95 -9.66 -6.33 -5.15
CA SER A 95 -10.21 -7.17 -6.22
C SER A 95 -10.40 -8.64 -5.82
N ILE A 96 -9.69 -9.12 -4.78
CA ILE A 96 -9.81 -10.49 -4.28
C ILE A 96 -11.14 -10.72 -3.53
N VAL A 97 -11.73 -9.68 -2.96
CA VAL A 97 -13.00 -9.79 -2.23
C VAL A 97 -14.15 -9.40 -3.16
N GLY A 98 -14.66 -10.37 -3.94
CA GLY A 98 -15.73 -10.25 -4.94
C GLY A 98 -17.11 -9.77 -4.43
N ILE A 99 -17.15 -8.99 -3.36
CA ILE A 99 -18.33 -8.40 -2.74
C ILE A 99 -17.93 -7.01 -2.26
N GLY A 100 -18.22 -6.00 -3.09
CA GLY A 100 -17.84 -4.61 -2.82
C GLY A 100 -18.31 -4.08 -1.45
N TYR A 101 -19.29 -4.71 -0.81
CA TYR A 101 -19.70 -4.39 0.56
C TYR A 101 -18.61 -4.75 1.60
N VAL A 102 -18.09 -5.98 1.59
CA VAL A 102 -17.07 -6.44 2.55
C VAL A 102 -15.78 -5.64 2.40
N ALA A 103 -15.37 -5.38 1.16
CA ALA A 103 -14.20 -4.55 0.88
C ALA A 103 -14.36 -3.11 1.42
N ARG A 104 -15.54 -2.49 1.23
CA ARG A 104 -15.85 -1.17 1.80
C ARG A 104 -15.92 -1.17 3.32
N GLU A 105 -16.42 -2.24 3.91
CA GLU A 105 -16.48 -2.40 5.36
C GLU A 105 -15.08 -2.48 5.97
N ILE A 106 -14.20 -3.32 5.39
CA ILE A 106 -12.78 -3.42 5.79
C ILE A 106 -12.09 -2.07 5.62
N GLN A 107 -12.31 -1.38 4.50
CA GLN A 107 -11.74 -0.05 4.29
C GLN A 107 -12.14 0.92 5.40
N LYS A 108 -13.42 0.95 5.77
CA LYS A 108 -13.94 1.85 6.81
C LYS A 108 -13.47 1.48 8.22
N ARG A 109 -13.54 0.21 8.59
CA ARG A 109 -13.26 -0.24 9.98
C ARG A 109 -11.78 -0.44 10.27
N PHE A 110 -10.96 -0.67 9.24
CA PHE A 110 -9.55 -0.97 9.38
C PHE A 110 -8.65 -0.01 8.59
N LEU A 111 -8.72 0.04 7.27
CA LEU A 111 -7.72 0.81 6.50
C LEU A 111 -7.75 2.31 6.81
N ASN A 112 -8.93 2.88 7.04
CA ASN A 112 -9.08 4.29 7.39
C ASN A 112 -8.55 4.63 8.79
N THR A 113 -8.23 3.63 9.63
CA THR A 113 -7.64 3.85 10.96
C THR A 113 -6.12 3.82 10.94
N LEU A 114 -5.52 3.39 9.82
CA LEU A 114 -4.08 3.32 9.65
C LEU A 114 -3.50 4.69 9.29
N GLU A 115 -2.41 5.05 9.95
CA GLU A 115 -1.62 6.23 9.61
C GLU A 115 -0.55 5.85 8.58
N SER A 116 -0.55 6.50 7.43
CA SER A 116 0.51 6.30 6.43
C SER A 116 1.74 7.11 6.79
N VAL A 117 2.80 6.43 7.22
CA VAL A 117 4.08 7.06 7.62
C VAL A 117 5.00 7.28 6.42
N TYR A 118 4.96 6.38 5.45
CA TYR A 118 5.76 6.47 4.23
C TYR A 118 5.03 5.78 3.08
N TYR A 119 5.05 6.40 1.92
CA TYR A 119 4.49 5.82 0.70
C TYR A 119 5.38 6.20 -0.48
N PHE A 120 5.75 5.19 -1.26
CA PHE A 120 6.51 5.37 -2.50
C PHE A 120 5.92 4.39 -3.51
N HIS A 121 5.20 4.92 -4.48
CA HIS A 121 4.47 4.11 -5.45
C HIS A 121 4.74 4.62 -6.86
N PRO A 122 5.69 3.99 -7.57
CA PRO A 122 5.94 4.28 -8.97
C PRO A 122 4.83 3.66 -9.82
N LEU A 123 4.26 4.47 -10.70
CA LEU A 123 3.37 4.09 -11.79
C LEU A 123 4.10 4.34 -13.11
N ASP A 124 3.54 3.89 -14.23
CA ASP A 124 4.18 4.02 -15.55
C ASP A 124 4.58 5.48 -15.86
N GLU A 125 3.61 6.39 -15.70
CA GLU A 125 3.73 7.82 -16.02
C GLU A 125 3.81 8.72 -14.77
N PHE A 126 3.61 8.17 -13.57
CA PHE A 126 3.58 8.95 -12.34
C PHE A 126 4.42 8.35 -11.23
N LEU A 127 4.74 9.18 -10.25
CA LEU A 127 5.30 8.76 -8.99
C LEU A 127 4.52 9.42 -7.86
N ILE A 128 3.99 8.62 -6.96
CA ILE A 128 3.30 9.11 -5.75
C ILE A 128 4.25 8.94 -4.57
N VAL A 129 4.49 10.03 -3.85
CA VAL A 129 5.37 10.05 -2.68
C VAL A 129 4.63 10.68 -1.51
N HIS A 130 4.80 10.08 -0.34
CA HIS A 130 4.36 10.63 0.94
C HIS A 130 5.37 10.27 2.03
N SER A 131 5.51 11.16 3.00
CA SER A 131 6.29 10.95 4.21
C SER A 131 5.55 11.58 5.37
N TYR A 132 5.69 11.04 6.58
CA TYR A 132 4.96 11.49 7.75
C TYR A 132 5.07 13.01 7.95
N CYS A 133 3.95 13.64 8.31
CA CYS A 133 3.77 15.11 8.38
C CYS A 133 4.00 15.90 7.08
N SER A 134 4.27 15.23 5.95
CA SER A 134 4.35 15.86 4.64
C SER A 134 3.05 15.68 3.86
N PRO A 135 2.76 16.55 2.91
CA PRO A 135 1.70 16.34 1.94
C PRO A 135 1.98 15.14 1.03
N TRP A 136 0.93 14.65 0.38
CA TRP A 136 1.01 13.70 -0.71
C TRP A 136 1.41 14.44 -1.98
N TYR A 137 2.49 13.99 -2.61
CA TYR A 137 3.03 14.56 -3.83
C TYR A 137 2.81 13.58 -4.99
N THR A 138 2.31 14.10 -6.11
CA THR A 138 2.24 13.37 -7.38
C THR A 138 3.17 14.04 -8.37
N TYR A 139 4.12 13.27 -8.87
CA TYR A 139 5.03 13.67 -9.92
C TYR A 139 4.64 12.99 -11.23
N SER A 140 4.73 13.70 -12.35
CA SER A 140 4.69 13.12 -13.69
C SER A 140 6.10 12.78 -14.14
N ARG A 141 6.23 11.67 -14.85
CA ARG A 141 7.45 11.25 -15.52
C ARG A 141 7.63 12.07 -16.80
N LYS A 142 8.82 12.64 -16.96
CA LYS A 142 9.35 13.23 -18.19
C LYS A 142 10.50 12.34 -18.68
N GLU A 143 11.02 12.61 -19.88
CA GLU A 143 12.05 11.78 -20.54
C GLU A 143 13.23 11.42 -19.60
N GLU A 144 13.74 12.39 -18.84
CA GLU A 144 14.90 12.19 -17.95
C GLU A 144 14.65 12.66 -16.49
N SER A 145 13.43 13.06 -16.13
CA SER A 145 13.17 13.61 -14.79
C SER A 145 11.71 13.43 -14.34
N TYR A 146 11.43 13.80 -13.09
CA TYR A 146 10.09 13.85 -12.52
C TYR A 146 9.71 15.29 -12.22
N GLN A 147 8.52 15.71 -12.67
CA GLN A 147 7.99 17.05 -12.41
C GLN A 147 6.80 16.97 -11.46
N LEU A 148 6.79 17.80 -10.41
CA LEU A 148 5.66 17.86 -9.48
C LEU A 148 4.42 18.45 -10.19
N ILE A 149 3.31 17.73 -10.17
CA ILE A 149 2.05 18.13 -10.81
C ILE A 149 0.86 18.24 -9.86
N ASN A 150 0.92 17.57 -8.70
CA ASN A 150 -0.13 17.66 -7.68
C ASN A 150 0.43 17.57 -6.26
N LYS A 151 -0.21 18.29 -5.34
CA LYS A 151 0.07 18.29 -3.91
C LYS A 151 -1.25 18.28 -3.13
N LYS A 152 -1.51 17.24 -2.34
CA LYS A 152 -2.72 17.08 -1.54
C LYS A 152 -2.39 16.74 -0.08
N ASN A 153 -3.35 16.98 0.82
CA ASN A 153 -3.21 16.58 2.23
C ASN A 153 -3.67 15.15 2.50
N HIS A 154 -4.18 14.44 1.50
CA HIS A 154 -4.66 13.06 1.58
C HIS A 154 -4.15 12.24 0.40
N LYS A 155 -4.12 10.91 0.55
CA LYS A 155 -3.75 9.97 -0.52
C LYS A 155 -4.63 10.22 -1.75
N PRO A 156 -4.05 10.46 -2.94
CA PRO A 156 -4.85 10.67 -4.15
C PRO A 156 -5.69 9.42 -4.45
N SER A 157 -6.96 9.62 -4.80
CA SER A 157 -7.83 8.53 -5.24
C SER A 157 -7.50 8.09 -6.66
N GLN A 158 -8.05 6.94 -7.09
CA GLN A 158 -7.95 6.51 -8.48
C GLN A 158 -8.50 7.58 -9.45
N GLU A 159 -9.67 8.15 -9.13
CA GLU A 159 -10.30 9.21 -9.92
C GLU A 159 -9.42 10.46 -10.00
N ASP A 160 -8.73 10.82 -8.91
CA ASP A 160 -7.78 11.92 -8.90
C ASP A 160 -6.64 11.68 -9.90
N LEU A 161 -6.07 10.47 -9.87
CA LEU A 161 -4.98 10.09 -10.78
C LEU A 161 -5.45 10.08 -12.24
N GLU A 162 -6.64 9.56 -12.52
CA GLU A 162 -7.25 9.59 -13.85
C GLU A 162 -7.45 11.02 -14.36
N SER A 163 -7.91 11.93 -13.50
CA SER A 163 -8.06 13.34 -13.88
C SER A 163 -6.70 14.01 -14.20
N LEU A 164 -5.63 13.64 -13.48
CA LEU A 164 -4.28 14.14 -13.73
C LEU A 164 -3.73 13.63 -15.06
N ILE A 165 -4.00 12.37 -15.41
CA ILE A 165 -3.65 11.79 -16.73
C ILE A 165 -4.27 12.61 -17.86
N VAL A 166 -5.58 12.89 -17.77
CA VAL A 166 -6.29 13.68 -18.80
C VAL A 166 -5.71 15.10 -18.91
N ASN A 167 -5.40 15.73 -17.77
CA ASN A 167 -4.80 17.07 -17.75
C ASN A 167 -3.39 17.10 -18.33
N GLU A 168 -2.56 16.09 -18.06
CA GLU A 168 -1.22 15.96 -18.64
C GLU A 168 -1.24 15.72 -20.16
N VAL A 169 -2.14 14.86 -20.63
CA VAL A 169 -2.32 14.59 -22.07
C VAL A 169 -2.82 15.85 -22.78
N THR A 170 -3.75 16.60 -22.19
CA THR A 170 -4.24 17.86 -22.80
C THR A 170 -3.21 18.98 -22.77
N ALA A 171 -2.41 19.10 -21.70
CA ALA A 171 -1.30 20.04 -21.61
C ALA A 171 -0.19 19.73 -22.64
N SER A 172 0.14 18.45 -22.82
CA SER A 172 1.09 18.00 -23.85
C SER A 172 0.56 18.28 -25.26
N ASN A 173 -0.74 18.10 -25.49
CA ASN A 173 -1.40 18.43 -26.76
C ASN A 173 -1.52 19.95 -27.02
N HIS A 174 -1.36 20.81 -26.01
CA HIS A 174 -1.28 22.26 -26.21
C HIS A 174 0.13 22.73 -26.63
N ASN A 175 1.17 21.93 -26.39
CA ASN A 175 2.52 22.15 -26.92
C ASN A 175 2.72 21.55 -28.33
N VAL A 176 1.75 20.77 -28.82
CA VAL A 176 1.66 20.34 -30.23
C VAL A 176 0.55 21.12 -30.90
N SER A 177 0.81 22.40 -31.19
CA SER A 177 -0.05 23.14 -32.10
C SER A 177 -0.13 22.41 -33.44
N GLN A 178 -1.35 22.00 -33.80
CA GLN A 178 -1.79 21.59 -35.14
C GLN A 178 -1.16 20.31 -35.69
N LEU A 179 -1.64 19.12 -35.29
CA LEU A 179 -1.89 17.97 -36.18
C LEU A 179 -2.53 16.83 -35.37
N SER A 180 -3.75 16.42 -35.77
CA SER A 180 -4.46 15.15 -35.44
C SER A 180 -5.75 15.16 -34.60
N ARG A 181 -6.43 16.30 -34.40
CA ARG A 181 -7.85 16.30 -33.91
C ARG A 181 -8.84 15.53 -34.80
N THR A 182 -8.43 15.14 -36.01
CA THR A 182 -9.25 14.39 -36.98
C THR A 182 -9.30 12.88 -36.71
N GLY A 183 -8.31 12.29 -36.02
CA GLY A 183 -8.21 10.84 -35.83
C GLY A 183 -9.13 10.29 -34.71
N PHE A 184 -9.15 10.96 -33.56
CA PHE A 184 -9.93 10.49 -32.42
C PHE A 184 -11.45 10.69 -32.57
N LEU A 185 -11.88 11.75 -33.26
CA LEU A 185 -13.31 11.99 -33.51
C LEU A 185 -13.92 10.97 -34.49
N THR A 186 -13.11 10.45 -35.43
CA THR A 186 -13.58 9.44 -36.38
C THR A 186 -13.75 8.06 -35.74
N GLU A 187 -12.97 7.74 -34.71
CA GLU A 187 -13.13 6.51 -33.92
C GLU A 187 -14.39 6.53 -33.04
N ILE A 188 -14.68 7.66 -32.40
CA ILE A 188 -15.91 7.84 -31.62
C ILE A 188 -17.16 7.78 -32.51
N GLN A 189 -17.11 8.38 -33.71
CA GLN A 189 -18.22 8.27 -34.67
C GLN A 189 -18.45 6.84 -35.15
N ARG A 190 -17.38 6.04 -35.33
CA ARG A 190 -17.51 4.61 -35.67
C ARG A 190 -18.12 3.81 -34.53
N PHE A 191 -17.76 4.10 -33.28
CA PHE A 191 -18.33 3.43 -32.12
C PHE A 191 -19.83 3.74 -31.94
N MET A 192 -20.23 5.00 -32.10
CA MET A 192 -21.65 5.40 -32.04
C MET A 192 -22.48 4.76 -33.16
N ASN A 193 -21.95 4.68 -34.38
CA ASN A 193 -22.64 4.02 -35.50
C ASN A 193 -22.76 2.51 -35.32
N PHE A 194 -21.83 1.88 -34.59
CA PHE A 194 -21.91 0.46 -34.23
C PHE A 194 -23.00 0.20 -33.19
N LEU A 195 -23.21 1.11 -32.24
CA LEU A 195 -24.26 1.00 -31.22
C LEU A 195 -25.67 1.32 -31.74
N SER A 196 -25.78 1.96 -32.89
CA SER A 196 -27.06 2.31 -33.51
C SER A 196 -27.62 1.19 -34.42
N LYS A 197 -27.09 -0.03 -34.35
CA LYS A 197 -27.53 -1.19 -35.13
C LYS A 197 -28.01 -2.33 -34.25
#